data_AF-A0A7Y2ZZ44-F1
#
_entry.id   AF-A0A7Y2ZZ44-F1
#
_cell.length_a   1.000
_cell.length_b   1.000
_cell.length_c   1.000
_cell.angle_alpha   90.00
_cell.angle_beta   90.00
_cell.angle_gamma   90.00
#
_symmetry.space_group_name_H-M   'P 1'
#
loop_
_entity.id
_entity.type
_entity.pdbx_description
1 polymer ?
#
loop_
_entity_poly.entity_id
_entity_poly.type
_entity_poly.pdbx_seq_one_letter_code
_entity_poly.pdbx_strand_id
1 'polypeptide(L)'
;MNPSSLIPEPDVIPVHWGWLHFFFLLTFILHLLFMNAMLGTGIIALFKSFKDTKEDLSIAKEIGLKLPYTIAFTINMGVAPLLFIQVLYGNFIYTS
;
A
#
# COMPACT_ATOMS: atom_id res chain seq x y z
N MET A 1 -2.02 -22.27 30.95
CA MET A 1 -2.72 -22.21 29.64
C MET A 1 -1.67 -21.91 28.59
N ASN A 2 -1.59 -22.69 27.51
CA ASN A 2 -0.65 -22.42 26.43
C ASN A 2 -1.38 -21.57 25.38
N PRO A 3 -1.09 -20.26 25.26
CA PRO A 3 -1.84 -19.38 24.37
C PRO A 3 -1.73 -19.78 22.89
N SER A 4 -0.66 -20.50 22.52
CA SER A 4 -0.43 -20.99 21.17
C SER A 4 -1.49 -21.98 20.69
N SER A 5 -2.18 -22.68 21.60
CA SER A 5 -3.23 -23.64 21.23
C SER A 5 -4.54 -22.98 20.79
N LEU A 6 -4.61 -21.63 20.84
CA LEU A 6 -5.77 -20.85 20.40
C LEU A 6 -5.61 -20.34 18.96
N ILE A 7 -4.43 -20.49 18.35
CA ILE A 7 -4.16 -20.05 16.99
C ILE A 7 -4.62 -21.16 16.04
N PRO A 8 -5.50 -20.87 15.05
CA PRO A 8 -5.89 -21.82 14.03
C PRO A 8 -4.70 -22.31 13.22
N GLU A 9 -4.75 -23.56 12.77
CA GLU A 9 -3.76 -24.10 11.85
C GLU A 9 -3.80 -23.35 10.50
N PRO A 10 -2.65 -23.14 9.83
CA PRO A 10 -2.61 -22.50 8.52
C PRO A 10 -3.36 -23.30 7.45
N ASP A 11 -4.06 -22.59 6.56
CA ASP A 11 -4.71 -23.20 5.41
C ASP A 11 -3.71 -23.74 4.38
N VAL A 12 -4.14 -24.76 3.63
CA VAL A 12 -3.35 -25.33 2.53
C VAL A 12 -3.28 -24.36 1.35
N ILE A 13 -2.06 -24.03 0.92
CA ILE A 13 -1.82 -23.14 -0.22
C ILE A 13 -1.57 -23.93 -1.52
N PRO A 14 -2.08 -23.48 -2.68
CA PRO A 14 -2.01 -24.23 -3.94
C PRO A 14 -0.61 -24.19 -4.60
N VAL A 15 0.29 -23.33 -4.12
CA VAL A 15 1.63 -23.11 -4.67
C VAL A 15 2.66 -23.05 -3.55
N HIS A 16 3.93 -23.29 -3.86
CA HIS A 16 5.01 -23.16 -2.90
C HIS A 16 5.06 -21.76 -2.28
N TRP A 17 5.09 -21.68 -0.95
CA TRP A 17 4.99 -20.43 -0.17
C TRP A 17 5.99 -19.34 -0.60
N GLY A 18 7.20 -19.74 -1.00
CA GLY A 18 8.27 -18.83 -1.40
C GLY A 18 7.90 -17.93 -2.59
N TRP A 19 7.06 -18.39 -3.52
CA TRP A 19 6.60 -17.57 -4.64
C TRP A 19 5.68 -16.45 -4.17
N LEU A 20 4.70 -16.78 -3.33
CA LEU A 20 3.78 -15.81 -2.75
C LEU A 20 4.55 -14.80 -1.90
N HIS A 21 5.54 -15.25 -1.12
CA HIS A 21 6.36 -14.37 -0.30
C HIS A 21 7.23 -13.43 -1.14
N PHE A 22 7.80 -13.91 -2.24
CA PHE A 22 8.56 -13.08 -3.16
C PHE A 22 7.69 -11.99 -3.81
N PHE A 23 6.53 -12.37 -4.37
CA PHE A 23 5.61 -11.41 -4.98
C PHE A 23 5.02 -10.44 -3.95
N PHE A 24 4.80 -10.89 -2.72
CA PHE A 24 4.45 -10.03 -1.58
C PHE A 24 5.50 -8.94 -1.37
N LEU A 25 6.77 -9.30 -1.19
CA LEU A 25 7.84 -8.32 -0.97
C LEU A 25 7.97 -7.36 -2.15
N LEU A 26 7.94 -7.87 -3.38
CA LEU A 26 8.06 -7.06 -4.59
C LEU A 26 6.91 -6.03 -4.68
N THR A 27 5.66 -6.48 -4.56
CA THR A 27 4.49 -5.60 -4.65
C THR A 27 4.41 -4.62 -3.48
N PHE A 28 4.83 -5.03 -2.28
CA PHE A 28 4.91 -4.17 -1.11
C PHE A 28 5.92 -3.04 -1.28
N ILE A 29 7.13 -3.33 -1.79
CA ILE A 29 8.15 -2.30 -2.08
C ILE A 29 7.63 -1.30 -3.12
N LEU A 30 7.02 -1.80 -4.20
CA LEU A 30 6.42 -0.94 -5.23
C LEU A 30 5.28 -0.10 -4.65
N HIS A 31 4.41 -0.68 -3.82
CA HIS A 31 3.35 0.03 -3.12
C HIS A 31 3.90 1.17 -2.26
N LEU A 32 4.95 0.93 -1.47
CA LEU A 32 5.57 1.97 -0.64
C LEU A 32 6.16 3.11 -1.47
N LEU A 33 6.75 2.81 -2.63
CA LEU A 33 7.25 3.85 -3.53
C LEU A 33 6.12 4.78 -3.99
N PHE A 34 5.01 4.22 -4.47
CA PHE A 34 3.86 5.01 -4.93
C PHE A 34 3.15 5.71 -3.77
N MET A 35 3.01 5.07 -2.60
CA MET A 35 2.47 5.69 -1.39
C MET A 35 3.25 6.95 -0.99
N ASN A 36 4.58 6.87 -0.96
CA ASN A 36 5.41 8.02 -0.60
C ASN A 36 5.33 9.14 -1.64
N ALA A 37 5.31 8.80 -2.94
CA ALA A 37 5.14 9.78 -3.99
C ALA A 37 3.76 10.46 -3.90
N MET A 38 2.70 9.68 -3.69
CA MET A 38 1.32 10.17 -3.54
C MET A 38 1.17 11.06 -2.32
N LEU A 39 1.58 10.60 -1.14
CA LEU A 39 1.49 11.36 0.11
C LEU A 39 2.37 12.61 0.05
N GLY A 40 3.62 12.49 -0.39
CA GLY A 40 4.54 13.60 -0.49
C GLY A 40 4.04 14.69 -1.42
N THR A 41 3.63 14.32 -2.64
CA THR A 41 3.09 15.29 -3.61
C THR A 41 1.74 15.86 -3.18
N GLY A 42 0.86 15.05 -2.57
CA GLY A 42 -0.42 15.51 -2.04
C GLY A 42 -0.26 16.54 -0.92
N ILE A 43 0.67 16.30 0.02
CA ILE A 43 0.99 17.26 1.10
C ILE A 43 1.55 18.56 0.50
N ILE A 44 2.50 18.46 -0.44
CA ILE A 44 3.09 19.65 -1.09
C ILE A 44 2.01 20.46 -1.83
N ALA A 45 1.14 19.80 -2.59
CA ALA A 45 0.05 20.47 -3.32
C ALA A 45 -0.93 21.16 -2.36
N LEU A 46 -1.26 20.53 -1.23
CA LEU A 46 -2.13 21.10 -0.21
C LEU A 46 -1.52 22.37 0.40
N PHE A 47 -0.26 22.32 0.84
CA PHE A 47 0.43 23.50 1.39
C PHE A 47 0.58 24.62 0.37
N LYS A 48 0.88 24.30 -0.89
CA LYS A 48 0.96 25.29 -1.96
C LYS A 48 -0.40 25.91 -2.29
N SER A 49 -1.49 25.15 -2.16
CA SER A 49 -2.84 25.67 -2.35
C SER A 49 -3.26 26.68 -1.29
N PHE A 50 -2.63 26.68 -0.10
CA PHE A 50 -2.87 27.70 0.93
C PHE A 50 -2.01 28.96 0.75
N LYS A 51 -0.99 28.94 -0.11
CA LYS A 51 -0.19 30.11 -0.47
C LYS A 51 -0.75 30.75 -1.74
N ASP A 52 -1.15 32.02 -1.63
CA ASP A 52 -1.82 32.78 -2.71
C ASP A 52 -0.85 33.34 -3.77
N THR A 53 0.26 32.63 -4.04
CA THR A 53 1.21 33.01 -5.09
C THR A 53 0.79 32.36 -6.40
N LYS A 54 0.71 33.13 -7.49
CA LYS A 54 0.34 32.61 -8.83
C LYS A 54 1.20 31.41 -9.27
N GLU A 55 2.48 31.40 -8.92
CA GLU A 55 3.40 30.28 -9.20
C GLU A 55 3.07 29.02 -8.38
N ASP A 56 2.71 29.18 -7.11
CA ASP A 56 2.34 28.06 -6.22
C ASP A 56 1.03 27.40 -6.65
N LEU A 57 0.06 28.20 -7.12
CA LEU A 57 -1.21 27.70 -7.64
C LEU A 57 -1.02 26.88 -8.93
N SER A 58 -0.11 27.29 -9.81
CA SER A 58 0.20 26.54 -11.05
C SER A 58 0.80 25.16 -10.73
N ILE A 59 1.73 25.12 -9.77
CA ILE A 59 2.39 23.88 -9.34
C ILE A 59 1.38 22.93 -8.66
N ALA A 60 0.52 23.46 -7.79
CA ALA A 60 -0.53 22.66 -7.14
C ALA A 60 -1.50 22.05 -8.17
N LYS A 61 -1.84 22.80 -9.23
CA LYS A 61 -2.70 22.33 -10.32
C LYS A 61 -2.05 21.21 -11.14
N GLU A 62 -0.78 21.35 -11.49
CA GLU A 62 -0.04 20.30 -12.22
C GLU A 62 0.10 19.00 -11.41
N ILE A 63 0.37 19.12 -10.11
CA ILE A 63 0.40 17.97 -9.21
C ILE A 63 -0.99 17.34 -9.14
N GLY A 64 -2.05 18.15 -8.99
CA GLY A 64 -3.44 17.68 -8.95
C GLY A 64 -3.88 16.89 -10.18
N LEU A 65 -3.30 17.15 -11.35
CA LEU A 65 -3.57 16.37 -12.57
C LEU A 65 -2.86 15.00 -12.57
N LYS A 66 -1.68 14.90 -11.93
CA LYS A 66 -0.89 13.66 -11.86
C LYS A 66 -1.24 12.79 -10.65
N LEU A 67 -1.77 13.40 -9.60
CA LEU A 67 -2.12 12.75 -8.34
C LEU A 67 -3.07 11.55 -8.49
N PRO A 68 -4.16 11.62 -9.31
CA PRO A 68 -5.06 10.49 -9.51
C PRO A 68 -4.38 9.25 -10.06
N TYR A 69 -3.39 9.42 -10.95
CA TYR A 69 -2.61 8.30 -11.48
C TYR A 69 -1.77 7.65 -10.38
N THR A 70 -1.06 8.45 -9.58
CA THR A 70 -0.26 7.94 -8.46
C THR A 70 -1.15 7.24 -7.43
N ILE A 71 -2.35 7.78 -7.14
CA ILE A 71 -3.35 7.14 -6.27
C ILE A 71 -3.78 5.78 -6.84
N ALA A 72 -4.11 5.72 -8.13
CA ALA A 72 -4.54 4.47 -8.76
C ALA A 72 -3.44 3.39 -8.71
N PHE A 73 -2.18 3.75 -8.96
CA PHE A 73 -1.06 2.83 -8.84
C PHE A 73 -0.85 2.37 -7.39
N THR A 74 -0.88 3.30 -6.44
CA THR A 74 -0.80 3.03 -5.02
C THR A 74 -1.85 2.01 -4.58
N ILE A 75 -3.12 2.22 -4.93
CA ILE A 75 -4.22 1.33 -4.52
C ILE A 75 -4.05 -0.06 -5.15
N ASN A 76 -3.83 -0.13 -6.47
CA ASN A 76 -3.65 -1.42 -7.15
C ASN A 76 -2.47 -2.21 -6.58
N MET A 77 -1.35 -1.54 -6.31
CA MET A 77 -0.17 -2.16 -5.70
C MET A 77 -0.37 -2.50 -4.23
N GLY A 78 -1.33 -1.88 -3.54
CA GLY A 78 -1.64 -2.17 -2.13
C GLY A 78 -2.60 -3.35 -1.94
N VAL A 79 -3.48 -3.59 -2.90
CA VAL A 79 -4.39 -4.75 -2.88
C VAL A 79 -3.61 -6.05 -2.94
N ALA A 80 -2.61 -6.15 -3.82
CA ALA A 80 -1.79 -7.36 -3.97
C ALA A 80 -1.10 -7.83 -2.65
N PRO A 81 -0.32 -6.99 -1.93
CA PRO A 81 0.32 -7.40 -0.68
C PRO A 81 -0.69 -7.72 0.42
N LEU A 82 -1.85 -7.06 0.44
CA LEU A 82 -2.95 -7.40 1.35
C LEU A 82 -3.50 -8.81 1.09
N LEU A 83 -3.66 -9.19 -0.18
CA LEU A 83 -4.09 -10.56 -0.50
C LEU A 83 -3.00 -11.58 -0.17
N PHE A 84 -1.72 -11.26 -0.43
CA PHE A 84 -0.64 -12.18 -0.11
C PHE A 84 -0.47 -12.40 1.40
N ILE A 85 -0.58 -11.36 2.23
CA ILE A 85 -0.48 -11.52 3.69
C ILE A 85 -1.67 -12.33 4.24
N GLN A 86 -2.87 -12.17 3.67
CA GLN A 86 -4.04 -12.99 4.04
C GLN A 86 -3.85 -14.46 3.67
N VAL A 87 -3.26 -14.77 2.52
CA VAL A 87 -3.02 -16.16 2.10
C VAL A 87 -1.88 -16.79 2.91
N LEU A 88 -0.80 -16.05 3.18
CA LEU A 88 0.38 -16.58 3.89
C LEU A 88 0.19 -16.64 5.41
N TYR A 89 -0.55 -15.70 5.97
CA TYR A 89 -0.65 -15.48 7.42
C TYR A 89 -2.10 -15.26 7.88
N GLY A 90 -3.08 -15.80 7.13
CA GLY A 90 -4.50 -15.63 7.44
C GLY A 90 -4.87 -16.07 8.85
N ASN A 91 -4.26 -17.15 9.33
CA ASN A 91 -4.44 -17.66 10.70
C ASN A 91 -4.02 -16.67 11.79
N PHE A 92 -3.19 -15.66 11.47
CA PHE A 92 -2.80 -14.58 12.38
C PHE A 92 -3.60 -13.30 12.15
N ILE A 93 -4.05 -13.04 10.92
CA ILE A 93 -4.81 -11.82 10.57
C ILE A 93 -6.21 -11.82 11.20
N TYR A 94 -6.89 -12.98 11.28
CA TYR A 94 -8.28 -13.04 11.76
C TYR A 94 -8.43 -13.26 13.27
N THR A 95 -7.33 -13.49 13.98
CA THR A 95 -7.32 -13.81 15.41
C THR A 95 -6.80 -12.67 16.30
N SER A 96 -6.39 -11.55 15.71
CA SER A 96 -5.81 -10.37 16.38
C SER A 96 -6.63 -9.13 16.05
#